data_AF-W1YL66-F1
#
_entry.id   AF-W1YL66-F1
#
_cell.length_a   1.000
_cell.length_b   1.000
_cell.length_c   1.000
_cell.angle_alpha   90.00
_cell.angle_beta   90.00
_cell.angle_gamma   90.00
#
_symmetry.space_group_name_H-M   'P 1'
#
loop_
_entity.id
_entity.type
_entity.pdbx_description
1 polymer ?
#
loop_
_entity_poly.entity_id
_entity_poly.type
_entity_poly.pdbx_seq_one_letter_code
_entity_poly.pdbx_strand_id
1 'polypeptide(L)'
;LSWIVTPSMVELLQGNPYVDKIIPWERDEYEAHSKKLHIPTMWHMWWDLKAKLEPYKFDVAVDVQGRLITGLVLLASGAPIRLGLGGTKELNWL
;
A
#
# COMPACT_ATOMS: atom_id res chain seq x y z
N LEU A 1 -5.71 8.79 10.39
CA LEU A 1 -5.53 7.53 9.64
C LEU A 1 -5.64 7.78 8.15
N SER A 2 -4.57 7.53 7.40
CA SER A 2 -4.64 7.44 5.93
C SER A 2 -4.82 5.99 5.53
N TRP A 3 -5.78 5.71 4.65
CA TRP A 3 -6.11 4.36 4.22
C TRP A 3 -5.87 4.20 2.72
N ILE A 4 -5.00 3.26 2.34
CA ILE A 4 -4.77 2.90 0.94
C ILE A 4 -5.83 1.88 0.52
N VAL A 5 -6.54 2.14 -0.57
CA VAL A 5 -7.62 1.27 -1.04
C VAL A 5 -7.69 1.22 -2.56
N THR A 6 -8.20 0.12 -3.11
CA THR A 6 -8.56 0.02 -4.53
C THR A 6 -9.60 1.11 -4.86
N PRO A 7 -9.47 1.84 -5.98
CA PRO A 7 -10.37 2.95 -6.31
C PRO A 7 -11.86 2.62 -6.26
N SER A 8 -12.24 1.40 -6.64
CA SER A 8 -13.61 0.88 -6.57
C SER A 8 -14.21 0.85 -5.16
N MET A 9 -13.38 0.86 -4.12
CA MET A 9 -13.78 0.77 -2.72
C MET A 9 -13.67 2.12 -1.99
N VAL A 10 -13.28 3.20 -2.70
CA VAL A 10 -13.18 4.54 -2.11
C VAL A 10 -14.52 5.00 -1.56
N GLU A 11 -15.60 4.81 -2.32
CA GLU A 11 -16.95 5.21 -1.92
C GLU A 11 -17.41 4.48 -0.65
N LEU A 12 -16.94 3.25 -0.41
CA LEU A 12 -17.27 2.51 0.81
C LEU A 12 -16.63 3.12 2.06
N LEU A 13 -15.48 3.76 1.91
CA LEU A 13 -14.76 4.43 3.00
C LEU A 13 -15.13 5.91 3.12
N GLN A 14 -15.77 6.50 2.09
CA GLN A 14 -16.27 7.86 2.15
C GLN A 14 -17.38 7.97 3.20
N GLY A 15 -17.18 8.88 4.16
CA GLY A 15 -18.10 9.08 5.29
C GLY A 15 -17.72 8.31 6.57
N ASN A 16 -16.61 7.56 6.57
CA ASN A 16 -16.12 6.95 7.81
C ASN A 16 -15.42 8.00 8.69
N PRO A 17 -15.91 8.26 9.92
CA PRO A 17 -15.34 9.29 10.81
C PRO A 17 -13.92 8.97 11.31
N TYR A 18 -13.45 7.73 11.14
CA TYR A 18 -12.12 7.29 11.56
C TYR A 18 -11.06 7.35 10.46
N VAL A 19 -11.44 7.70 9.22
CA VAL A 19 -10.54 7.77 8.06
C VAL A 19 -10.39 9.22 7.63
N ASP A 20 -9.23 9.80 7.90
CA ASP A 20 -8.94 11.19 7.55
C ASP A 20 -8.65 11.35 6.06
N LYS A 21 -7.97 10.36 5.47
CA LYS A 21 -7.56 10.39 4.06
C LYS A 21 -7.69 9.03 3.40
N ILE A 22 -8.26 9.02 2.21
CA ILE A 22 -8.35 7.84 1.37
C ILE A 22 -7.36 8.02 0.21
N ILE A 23 -6.45 7.07 0.06
CA ILE A 23 -5.42 7.08 -0.98
C ILE A 23 -5.76 5.98 -1.98
N PRO A 24 -6.37 6.31 -3.13
CA PRO A 24 -6.69 5.33 -4.16
C PRO A 24 -5.41 4.80 -4.82
N TRP A 25 -5.29 3.46 -4.88
CA TRP A 25 -4.17 2.77 -5.51
C TRP A 25 -4.63 1.52 -6.25
N GLU A 26 -4.20 1.36 -7.51
CA GLU A 26 -4.54 0.24 -8.40
C GLU A 26 -3.82 -1.05 -8.01
N ARG A 27 -4.12 -1.56 -6.82
CA ARG A 27 -3.51 -2.77 -6.27
C ARG A 27 -3.75 -4.00 -7.16
N ASP A 28 -4.97 -4.14 -7.67
CA ASP A 28 -5.36 -5.32 -8.44
C ASP A 28 -4.59 -5.40 -9.76
N GLU A 29 -4.35 -4.25 -10.39
CA GLU A 29 -3.47 -4.13 -11.56
C GLU A 29 -2.02 -4.50 -11.20
N TYR A 30 -1.52 -4.00 -10.06
CA TYR A 30 -0.16 -4.32 -9.60
C TYR A 30 0.01 -5.82 -9.36
N GLU A 31 -0.98 -6.47 -8.72
CA GLU A 31 -0.96 -7.91 -8.50
C GLU A 31 -1.06 -8.68 -9.83
N ALA A 32 -1.89 -8.23 -10.78
CA ALA A 32 -2.00 -8.84 -12.10
C ALA A 32 -0.68 -8.74 -12.88
N HIS A 33 0.02 -7.60 -12.81
CA HIS A 33 1.34 -7.42 -13.42
C HIS A 33 2.43 -8.25 -12.73
N SER A 34 2.34 -8.43 -11.41
CA SER A 34 3.25 -9.32 -10.67
C SER A 34 3.16 -10.78 -11.11
N LYS A 35 1.94 -11.27 -11.35
CA LYS A 35 1.70 -12.63 -11.86
C LYS A 35 2.25 -12.83 -13.27
N LYS A 36 2.27 -11.76 -14.07
CA LYS A 36 2.82 -11.75 -15.43
C LYS A 36 4.32 -11.44 -15.49
N LEU A 37 4.97 -11.14 -14.35
CA LEU A 37 6.37 -10.68 -14.28
C LEU A 37 6.65 -9.42 -15.13
N HIS A 38 5.67 -8.52 -15.23
CA HIS A 38 5.83 -7.23 -15.95
C HIS A 38 6.57 -6.22 -15.07
N ILE A 39 7.86 -6.47 -14.82
CA ILE A 39 8.71 -5.67 -13.91
C ILE A 39 8.74 -4.17 -14.24
N PRO A 40 8.83 -3.72 -15.52
CA PRO A 40 8.88 -2.29 -15.83
C PRO A 40 7.60 -1.55 -15.40
N THR A 41 6.43 -2.14 -15.64
CA THR A 41 5.13 -1.56 -15.26
C THR A 41 4.98 -1.53 -13.75
N MET A 42 5.35 -2.60 -13.06
CA MET A 42 5.35 -2.63 -11.59
C MET A 42 6.26 -1.56 -10.99
N TRP A 43 7.43 -1.34 -11.58
CA TRP A 43 8.36 -0.31 -11.12
C TRP A 43 7.78 1.09 -11.30
N HIS A 44 7.15 1.37 -12.44
CA HIS A 44 6.46 2.64 -12.69
C HIS A 44 5.34 2.88 -11.68
N MET A 45 4.45 1.90 -11.48
CA MET A 45 3.37 1.99 -10.50
C MET A 45 3.88 2.18 -9.06
N TRP A 46 5.03 1.59 -8.73
CA TRP A 46 5.66 1.76 -7.41
C TRP A 46 6.22 3.18 -7.22
N TRP A 47 6.86 3.75 -8.24
CA TRP A 47 7.32 5.15 -8.20
C TRP A 47 6.17 6.13 -8.12
N ASP A 48 5.09 5.89 -8.87
CA ASP A 48 3.87 6.71 -8.79
C ASP A 48 3.24 6.67 -7.41
N LEU A 49 3.19 5.49 -6.79
CA LEU A 49 2.74 5.33 -5.42
C LEU A 49 3.66 6.07 -4.45
N LYS A 50 4.98 5.92 -4.59
CA LYS A 50 5.94 6.63 -3.75
C LYS A 50 5.79 8.15 -3.86
N ALA A 51 5.63 8.69 -5.07
CA ALA A 51 5.39 10.12 -5.29
C ALA A 51 4.06 10.59 -4.67
N LYS A 52 3.01 9.76 -4.73
CA LYS A 52 1.74 10.03 -4.03
C LYS A 52 1.89 10.03 -2.52
N LEU A 53 2.78 9.19 -1.97
CA LEU A 53 3.01 9.04 -0.53
C LEU A 53 4.05 10.01 0.03
N GLU A 54 4.98 10.52 -0.80
CA GLU A 54 6.03 11.49 -0.43
C GLU A 54 5.53 12.72 0.36
N PRO A 55 4.42 13.40 0.00
CA PRO A 55 3.96 14.56 0.76
C PRO A 55 3.42 14.18 2.16
N TYR A 56 3.26 12.90 2.45
CA TYR A 56 2.77 12.40 3.72
C TYR A 56 3.93 11.87 4.57
N LYS A 57 3.99 12.32 5.83
CA LYS A 57 4.89 11.74 6.83
C LYS A 57 4.10 10.72 7.63
N PHE A 58 4.38 9.44 7.39
CA PHE A 58 3.80 8.35 8.15
C PHE A 58 4.78 7.91 9.24
N ASP A 59 4.36 7.93 10.49
CA ASP A 59 5.16 7.39 11.61
C ASP A 59 5.03 5.86 11.69
N VAL A 60 3.86 5.35 11.33
CA VAL A 60 3.53 3.92 11.38
C VAL A 60 2.76 3.55 10.11
N ALA A 61 3.16 2.47 9.46
CA ALA A 61 2.41 1.87 8.38
C ALA A 61 1.98 0.45 8.80
N VAL A 62 0.71 0.12 8.59
CA VAL A 62 0.12 -1.15 9.04
C VAL A 62 -0.42 -1.93 7.85
N ASP A 63 0.01 -3.19 7.69
CA ASP A 63 -0.53 -4.14 6.72
C ASP A 63 -1.37 -5.21 7.42
N VAL A 64 -2.68 -5.12 7.21
CA VAL A 64 -3.70 -6.04 7.73
C VAL A 64 -3.91 -7.25 6.78
N GLN A 65 -3.31 -7.27 5.61
CA GLN A 65 -3.51 -8.34 4.61
C GLN A 65 -2.38 -9.38 4.56
N GLY A 66 -1.18 -9.05 5.04
CA GLY A 66 -0.07 -10.01 5.21
C GLY A 66 0.47 -10.58 3.89
N ARG A 67 0.44 -9.80 2.80
CA ARG A 67 0.98 -10.21 1.49
C ARG A 67 2.32 -9.51 1.20
N LEU A 68 3.20 -10.16 0.44
CA LEU A 68 4.49 -9.57 0.03
C LEU A 68 4.31 -8.23 -0.73
N ILE A 69 3.30 -8.17 -1.60
CA ILE A 69 2.97 -6.98 -2.40
C ILE A 69 2.61 -5.80 -1.50
N THR A 70 1.87 -6.03 -0.41
CA THR A 70 1.51 -4.99 0.56
C THR A 70 2.71 -4.59 1.42
N GLY A 71 3.66 -5.50 1.67
CA GLY A 71 4.97 -5.16 2.23
C GLY A 71 5.76 -4.14 1.37
N LEU A 72 5.81 -4.31 0.05
CA LEU A 72 6.48 -3.35 -0.86
C LEU A 72 5.80 -1.96 -0.86
N VAL A 73 4.49 -1.92 -0.64
CA VAL A 73 3.71 -0.68 -0.49
C VAL A 73 4.04 0.00 0.84
N LEU A 74 4.19 -0.75 1.93
CA LEU A 74 4.67 -0.24 3.22
C LEU A 74 6.09 0.32 3.12
N LEU A 75 6.94 -0.22 2.24
CA LEU A 75 8.26 0.38 1.97
C LEU A 75 8.13 1.73 1.27
N ALA A 76 7.22 1.84 0.29
CA ALA A 76 6.98 3.08 -0.46
C ALA A 76 6.43 4.22 0.40
N SER A 77 5.73 3.91 1.50
CA SER A 77 5.26 4.93 2.44
C SER A 77 6.38 5.62 3.22
N GLY A 78 7.59 5.04 3.26
CA GLY A 78 8.71 5.61 4.00
C GLY A 78 8.55 5.58 5.52
N ALA A 79 7.51 4.93 6.05
CA ALA A 79 7.28 4.89 7.50
C ALA A 79 8.41 4.14 8.23
N PRO A 80 8.90 4.67 9.36
CA PRO A 80 9.96 4.04 10.14
C PRO A 80 9.48 2.76 10.86
N ILE A 81 8.20 2.69 11.23
CA ILE A 81 7.59 1.52 11.88
C ILE A 81 6.65 0.85 10.89
N ARG A 82 6.80 -0.46 10.67
CA ARG A 82 6.01 -1.23 9.69
C ARG A 82 5.44 -2.49 10.32
N LEU A 83 4.19 -2.39 10.74
CA LEU A 83 3.47 -3.49 11.38
C LEU A 83 2.76 -4.31 10.30
N GLY A 84 3.21 -5.54 10.06
CA GLY A 84 2.47 -6.51 9.25
C GLY A 84 1.91 -7.63 10.11
N LEU A 85 0.83 -8.28 9.67
CA LEU A 85 0.43 -9.58 10.23
C LEU A 85 1.57 -10.59 9.98
N GLY A 86 2.43 -10.76 10.98
CA GLY A 86 3.55 -11.69 10.96
C GLY A 86 3.03 -13.12 10.85
N GLY A 87 3.31 -13.79 9.73
CA GLY A 87 2.94 -15.20 9.54
C GLY A 87 3.05 -15.73 8.12
N THR A 88 3.06 -14.87 7.10
CA THR A 88 3.15 -15.30 5.70
C THR A 88 4.28 -14.59 4.97
N LYS A 89 5.39 -15.32 4.83
CA LYS A 89 6.51 -15.13 3.88
C LYS A 89 6.85 -13.68 3.49
N GLU A 90 7.98 -13.25 4.04
CA GLU A 90 8.92 -12.25 3.53
C GLU A 90 8.54 -10.75 3.70
N LEU A 91 9.51 -9.97 4.22
CA LEU A 91 9.57 -8.51 4.35
C LEU A 91 8.74 -7.79 5.44
N ASN A 92 8.08 -8.50 6.37
CA ASN A 92 7.46 -7.90 7.57
C ASN A 92 8.40 -7.91 8.79
N TRP A 93 9.37 -7.01 8.83
CA TRP A 93 10.31 -6.88 9.96
C TRP A 93 10.57 -5.40 10.30
N LEU A 94 9.74 -4.86 11.20
CA LEU A 94 10.08 -4.15 12.46
C LEU A 94 8.85 -3.42 13.02
#